data_AF-A0A2V8S9F1-F1
#
_entry.id   AF-A0A2V8S9F1-F1
#
_cell.length_a   1.000
_cell.length_b   1.000
_cell.length_c   1.000
_cell.angle_alpha   90.00
_cell.angle_beta   90.00
_cell.angle_gamma   90.00
#
_symmetry.space_group_name_H-M   'P 1'
#
loop_
_entity.id
_entity.type
_entity.pdbx_description
1 polymer ?
#
loop_
_entity_poly.entity_id
_entity_poly.type
_entity_poly.pdbx_seq_one_letter_code
_entity_poly.pdbx_strand_id
1 'polypeptide(L)'
;MRKRLRRTFAQLSDTFKRMNCAHAAKLIPLHIAGELTNKRAAAVAQHLRACAHCRAQAREYAASRAWLRAGAQPAFEDHFYDEIRANVLSQIRQTQRPAPPVAAPLFAPLFKRQRLYVAASVALLALAGALAWQIASNHSGRKQTIIANANTAVEIATPTPKVIKTPTPINTPVPELMPQRAPMFRRHVNQPQVVAVNSPQSRTPRAVNQLERQPEQSLAPQQNVAQTNVTQQAIAASSSAEVARIELQTADPNIRIIWLAQQPTDVQPTKDK
;
A
#
# COMPACT_ATOMS: atom_id res chain seq x y z
N MET A 1 -4.24 26.76 60.79
CA MET A 1 -3.03 26.64 59.91
C MET A 1 -3.25 25.97 58.54
N ARG A 2 -4.30 25.18 58.29
CA ARG A 2 -4.48 24.44 57.01
C ARG A 2 -4.82 25.27 55.75
N LYS A 3 -5.24 26.54 55.90
CA LYS A 3 -5.66 27.39 54.75
C LYS A 3 -4.49 28.07 54.01
N ARG A 4 -3.30 28.22 54.62
CA ARG A 4 -2.12 28.84 53.96
C ARG A 4 -1.40 27.90 52.98
N LEU A 5 -1.51 26.57 53.13
CA LEU A 5 -0.90 25.61 52.22
C LEU A 5 -1.63 25.50 50.87
N ARG A 6 -2.92 25.84 50.78
CA ARG A 6 -3.66 25.74 49.50
C ARG A 6 -3.33 26.87 48.52
N ARG A 7 -2.94 28.05 49.01
CA ARG A 7 -2.60 29.20 48.13
C ARG A 7 -1.21 29.09 47.50
N THR A 8 -0.24 28.46 48.17
CA THR A 8 1.09 28.25 47.61
C THR A 8 1.11 27.23 46.46
N PHE A 9 0.22 26.23 46.47
CA PHE A 9 0.08 25.31 45.32
C PHE A 9 -0.48 26.00 44.08
N ALA A 10 -1.48 26.88 44.24
CA ALA A 10 -2.08 27.61 43.13
C ALA A 10 -1.10 28.61 42.46
N GLN A 11 -0.19 29.18 43.24
CA GLN A 11 0.79 30.15 42.75
C GLN A 11 2.04 29.50 42.12
N LEU A 12 2.34 28.25 42.49
CA LEU A 12 3.34 27.42 41.78
C LEU A 12 2.83 26.98 40.41
N SER A 13 1.52 26.74 40.22
CA SER A 13 0.95 26.37 38.93
C SER A 13 1.10 27.44 37.84
N ASP A 14 1.12 28.72 38.18
CA ASP A 14 1.20 29.81 37.19
C ASP A 14 2.62 30.07 36.66
N THR A 15 3.67 29.72 37.41
CA THR A 15 5.06 29.75 36.89
C THR A 15 5.43 28.49 36.12
N PHE A 16 4.61 27.42 36.22
CA PHE A 16 4.53 26.35 35.23
C PHE A 16 3.68 26.72 34.01
N LYS A 17 3.71 28.00 33.60
CA LYS A 17 3.53 28.43 32.20
C LYS A 17 4.58 27.80 31.22
N ARG A 18 5.30 26.78 31.70
CA ARG A 18 6.01 25.66 31.07
C ARG A 18 4.99 24.59 30.65
N MET A 19 4.86 24.31 29.35
CA MET A 19 4.17 23.13 28.77
C MET A 19 2.90 22.68 29.52
N ASN A 20 1.72 23.02 28.97
CA ASN A 20 0.45 22.55 29.54
C ASN A 20 0.36 21.01 29.59
N CYS A 21 -0.41 20.48 30.54
CA CYS A 21 -0.55 19.03 30.73
C CYS A 21 -1.08 18.32 29.47
N ALA A 22 -1.97 18.99 28.71
CA ALA A 22 -2.51 18.45 27.46
C ALA A 22 -1.42 18.23 26.40
N HIS A 23 -0.47 19.16 26.28
CA HIS A 23 0.65 19.05 25.35
C HIS A 23 1.70 18.07 25.87
N ALA A 24 1.97 18.07 27.19
CA ALA A 24 2.82 17.05 27.81
C ALA A 24 2.27 15.64 27.52
N ALA A 25 0.98 15.40 27.73
CA ALA A 25 0.31 14.12 27.49
C ALA A 25 0.53 13.62 26.05
N LYS A 26 0.45 14.51 25.05
CA LYS A 26 0.73 14.16 23.64
C LYS A 26 2.19 13.79 23.38
N LEU A 27 3.13 14.34 24.16
CA LEU A 27 4.56 14.10 23.98
C LEU A 27 5.11 12.97 24.87
N ILE A 28 4.39 12.55 25.91
CA ILE A 28 4.83 11.48 26.81
C ILE A 28 5.14 10.18 26.06
N PRO A 29 4.29 9.67 25.15
CA PRO A 29 4.60 8.43 24.42
C PRO A 29 5.90 8.52 23.62
N LEU A 30 6.12 9.65 22.94
CA LEU A 30 7.35 9.91 22.18
C LEU A 30 8.56 10.02 23.13
N HIS A 31 8.38 10.56 24.33
CA HIS A 31 9.46 10.77 25.30
C HIS A 31 9.93 9.44 25.86
N ILE A 32 8.98 8.58 26.23
CA ILE A 32 9.24 7.21 26.62
C ILE A 32 9.85 6.43 25.45
N ALA A 33 9.44 6.72 24.20
CA ALA A 33 9.98 6.10 23.00
C ALA A 33 11.48 6.41 22.76
N GLY A 34 11.94 7.59 23.20
CA GLY A 34 13.27 8.12 22.89
C GLY A 34 13.31 9.00 21.63
N GLU A 35 12.15 9.37 21.09
CA GLU A 35 11.98 9.97 19.76
C GLU A 35 11.85 11.51 19.80
N LEU A 36 12.05 12.16 20.95
CA LEU A 36 12.05 13.63 21.02
C LEU A 36 13.44 14.21 20.87
N THR A 37 13.49 15.37 20.22
CA THR A 37 14.67 16.24 20.21
C THR A 37 15.04 16.69 21.63
N ASN A 38 16.34 16.88 21.89
CA ASN A 38 16.89 17.21 23.21
C ASN A 38 16.15 18.34 23.95
N LYS A 39 15.81 19.43 23.24
CA LYS A 39 15.07 20.56 23.84
C LYS A 39 13.67 20.18 24.32
N ARG A 40 12.92 19.42 23.51
CA ARG A 40 11.55 19.00 23.88
C ARG A 40 11.57 17.89 24.92
N ALA A 41 12.51 16.96 24.84
CA ALA A 41 12.73 15.94 25.86
C ALA A 41 13.01 16.58 27.24
N ALA A 42 13.86 17.60 27.30
CA ALA A 42 14.13 18.34 28.54
C ALA A 42 12.89 19.04 29.11
N ALA A 43 12.06 19.65 28.25
CA ALA A 43 10.82 20.29 28.67
C ALA A 43 9.80 19.29 29.24
N VAL A 44 9.62 18.13 28.60
CA VAL A 44 8.76 17.04 29.11
C VAL A 44 9.31 16.49 30.42
N ALA A 45 10.61 16.23 30.52
CA ALA A 45 11.23 15.75 31.74
C ALA A 45 11.05 16.74 32.91
N GLN A 46 11.19 18.03 32.65
CA GLN A 46 10.92 19.07 33.64
C GLN A 46 9.45 19.09 34.08
N HIS A 47 8.51 18.91 33.15
CA HIS A 47 7.08 18.81 33.47
C HIS A 47 6.76 17.56 34.32
N LEU A 48 7.33 16.39 33.97
CA LEU A 48 7.13 15.15 34.72
C LEU A 48 7.66 15.21 36.17
N ARG A 49 8.68 16.03 36.43
CA ARG A 49 9.16 16.30 37.80
C ARG A 49 8.15 17.10 38.64
N ALA A 50 7.34 17.94 38.00
CA ALA A 50 6.39 18.82 38.69
C ALA A 50 4.96 18.29 38.74
N CYS A 51 4.51 17.58 37.70
CA CYS A 51 3.13 17.14 37.56
C CYS A 51 2.99 15.64 37.90
N ALA A 52 2.28 15.34 39.00
CA ALA A 52 2.03 13.96 39.44
C ALA A 52 1.15 13.17 38.46
N HIS A 53 0.15 13.80 37.84
CA HIS A 53 -0.76 13.15 36.90
C HIS A 53 -0.03 12.68 35.63
N CYS A 54 0.73 13.58 34.99
CA CYS A 54 1.53 13.23 33.82
C CYS A 54 2.61 12.19 34.14
N ARG A 55 3.12 12.15 35.39
CA ARG A 55 4.05 11.10 35.83
C ARG A 55 3.39 9.73 35.91
N ALA A 56 2.14 9.65 36.38
CA ALA A 56 1.38 8.40 36.38
C ALA A 56 1.17 7.88 34.95
N GLN A 57 0.73 8.74 34.03
CA GLN A 57 0.59 8.40 32.62
C GLN A 57 1.90 7.90 31.99
N ALA A 58 3.02 8.59 32.27
CA ALA A 58 4.32 8.16 31.78
C ALA A 58 4.73 6.76 32.27
N ARG A 59 4.37 6.39 33.51
CA ARG A 59 4.60 5.03 34.04
C ARG A 59 3.74 3.99 33.35
N GLU A 60 2.48 4.28 33.08
CA GLU A 60 1.59 3.39 32.32
C GLU A 60 2.15 3.12 30.92
N TYR A 61 2.54 4.16 30.18
CA TYR A 61 3.18 3.98 28.87
C TYR A 61 4.49 3.19 28.94
N ALA A 62 5.32 3.44 29.95
CA ALA A 62 6.56 2.68 30.15
C ALA A 62 6.28 1.19 30.43
N ALA A 63 5.26 0.87 31.24
CA ALA A 63 4.83 -0.49 31.51
C ALA A 63 4.30 -1.20 30.26
N SER A 64 3.43 -0.54 29.48
CA SER A 64 2.95 -1.08 28.21
C SER A 64 4.09 -1.33 27.22
N ARG A 65 5.07 -0.42 27.15
CA ARG A 65 6.25 -0.60 26.29
C ARG A 65 7.13 -1.75 26.76
N ALA A 66 7.31 -1.92 28.07
CA ALA A 66 8.05 -3.04 28.63
C ALA A 66 7.38 -4.37 28.29
N TRP A 67 6.05 -4.44 28.39
CA TRP A 67 5.28 -5.63 28.01
C TRP A 67 5.42 -5.95 26.50
N LEU A 68 5.29 -4.94 25.63
CA LEU A 68 5.50 -5.11 24.18
C LEU A 68 6.93 -5.54 23.83
N ARG A 69 7.93 -5.05 24.57
CA ARG A 69 9.33 -5.47 24.39
C ARG A 69 9.61 -6.86 24.93
N ALA A 70 8.95 -7.27 26.01
CA ALA A 70 9.05 -8.63 26.53
C ALA A 70 8.49 -9.65 25.53
N GLY A 71 7.47 -9.27 24.75
CA GLY A 71 6.95 -10.07 23.65
C GLY A 71 7.66 -9.84 22.30
N ALA A 72 8.53 -8.83 22.19
CA ALA A 72 9.31 -8.63 20.98
C ALA A 72 10.31 -9.78 20.88
N GLN A 73 10.25 -10.50 19.76
CA GLN A 73 11.17 -11.59 19.47
C GLN A 73 12.61 -11.08 19.64
N PRO A 74 13.50 -11.85 20.29
CA PRO A 74 14.91 -11.47 20.41
C PRO A 74 15.43 -11.09 19.03
N ALA A 75 16.25 -10.03 18.97
CA ALA A 75 16.92 -9.68 17.72
C ALA A 75 17.64 -10.93 17.24
N PHE A 76 17.20 -11.47 16.11
CA PHE A 76 17.89 -12.60 15.53
C PHE A 76 19.30 -12.13 15.15
N GLU A 77 20.28 -12.97 15.43
CA GLU A 77 21.66 -12.70 15.04
C GLU A 77 21.76 -12.51 13.51
N ASP A 78 22.73 -11.73 13.04
CA ASP A 78 22.87 -11.39 11.61
C ASP A 78 22.88 -12.64 10.70
N HIS A 79 23.49 -13.74 11.18
CA HIS A 79 23.57 -15.00 10.45
C HIS A 79 22.20 -15.62 10.15
N PHE A 80 21.19 -15.41 11.01
CA PHE A 80 19.83 -15.90 10.77
C PHE A 80 19.19 -15.19 9.58
N TYR A 81 19.39 -13.87 9.47
CA TYR A 81 18.89 -13.10 8.33
C TYR A 81 19.62 -13.46 7.04
N ASP A 82 20.93 -13.72 7.12
CA ASP A 82 21.72 -14.18 5.99
C ASP A 82 21.24 -15.55 5.50
N GLU A 83 20.89 -16.46 6.41
CA GLU A 83 20.32 -17.76 6.07
C GLU A 83 18.97 -17.61 5.36
N ILE A 84 18.04 -16.82 5.90
CA ILE A 84 16.74 -16.55 5.27
C ILE A 84 16.96 -15.94 3.88
N ARG A 85 17.85 -14.95 3.75
CA ARG A 85 18.16 -14.31 2.46
C ARG A 85 18.71 -15.33 1.46
N ALA A 86 19.68 -16.14 1.87
CA ALA A 86 20.26 -17.17 1.03
C ALA A 86 19.19 -18.16 0.56
N ASN A 87 18.29 -18.57 1.46
CA ASN A 87 17.22 -19.51 1.17
C ASN A 87 16.21 -18.93 0.17
N VAL A 88 15.74 -17.69 0.40
CA VAL A 88 14.84 -16.97 -0.53
C VAL A 88 15.49 -16.79 -1.91
N LEU A 89 16.75 -16.35 -1.96
CA LEU A 89 17.47 -16.20 -3.23
C LEU A 89 17.71 -17.53 -3.95
N SER A 90 17.87 -18.62 -3.19
CA SER A 90 17.96 -19.97 -3.77
C SER A 90 16.63 -20.38 -4.40
N GLN A 91 15.50 -20.10 -3.73
CA GLN A 91 14.18 -20.45 -4.20
C GLN A 91 13.75 -19.60 -5.42
N ILE A 92 14.11 -18.32 -5.44
CA ILE A 92 13.94 -17.47 -6.63
C ILE A 92 14.76 -18.03 -7.80
N ARG A 93 16.03 -18.42 -7.58
CA ARG A 93 16.85 -19.02 -8.64
C ARG A 93 16.28 -20.34 -9.15
N GLN A 94 15.69 -21.15 -8.28
CA GLN A 94 15.04 -22.42 -8.68
C GLN A 94 13.78 -22.18 -9.50
N THR A 95 12.95 -21.21 -9.13
CA THR A 95 11.72 -20.87 -9.88
C THR A 95 12.00 -20.11 -11.17
N GLN A 96 13.09 -19.32 -11.21
CA GLN A 96 13.54 -18.61 -12.41
C GLN A 96 14.45 -19.44 -13.31
N ARG A 97 14.77 -20.70 -12.98
CA ARG A 97 15.44 -21.56 -13.94
C ARG A 97 14.53 -21.60 -15.18
N PRO A 98 14.97 -21.05 -16.33
CA PRO A 98 14.19 -21.18 -17.54
C PRO A 98 13.94 -22.66 -17.71
N ALA A 99 12.67 -23.06 -17.86
CA ALA A 99 12.33 -24.44 -18.08
C ALA A 99 13.32 -24.98 -19.13
N PRO A 100 14.00 -26.12 -18.87
CA PRO A 100 14.80 -26.74 -19.92
C PRO A 100 13.91 -26.78 -21.16
N PRO A 101 14.40 -26.45 -22.37
CA PRO A 101 13.55 -26.39 -23.56
C PRO A 101 12.87 -27.75 -23.74
N VAL A 102 11.68 -27.90 -23.16
CA VAL A 102 10.90 -29.13 -23.19
C VAL A 102 10.35 -29.16 -24.60
N ALA A 103 11.09 -29.86 -25.45
CA ALA A 103 10.92 -29.90 -26.89
C ALA A 103 11.02 -28.51 -27.55
N ALA A 104 12.14 -28.26 -28.22
CA ALA A 104 12.06 -27.48 -29.45
C ALA A 104 10.88 -28.07 -30.25
N PRO A 105 9.85 -27.29 -30.60
CA PRO A 105 8.74 -27.83 -31.37
C PRO A 105 9.35 -28.45 -32.61
N LEU A 106 8.95 -29.68 -32.94
CA LEU A 106 9.35 -30.42 -34.15
C LEU A 106 9.15 -29.61 -35.46
N PHE A 107 8.52 -28.43 -35.38
CA PHE A 107 8.23 -27.49 -36.46
C PHE A 107 9.18 -26.28 -36.57
N ALA A 108 10.22 -26.17 -35.72
CA ALA A 108 11.27 -25.15 -35.87
C ALA A 108 11.90 -25.05 -37.30
N PRO A 109 12.06 -26.13 -38.10
CA PRO A 109 12.56 -26.00 -39.47
C PRO A 109 11.56 -25.37 -40.46
N LEU A 110 10.25 -25.31 -40.15
CA LEU A 110 9.26 -24.73 -41.08
C LEU A 110 9.31 -23.20 -41.12
N PHE A 111 9.67 -22.55 -40.02
CA PHE A 111 9.80 -21.08 -39.98
C PHE A 111 11.05 -20.55 -40.70
N LYS A 112 12.08 -21.38 -40.94
CA LYS A 112 13.20 -21.03 -41.84
C LYS A 112 12.76 -20.96 -43.30
N ARG A 113 11.75 -21.75 -43.73
CA ARG A 113 11.23 -21.70 -45.11
C ARG A 113 10.42 -20.44 -45.38
N GLN A 114 9.69 -19.90 -44.39
CA GLN A 114 8.96 -18.64 -44.56
C GLN A 114 9.88 -17.45 -44.91
N ARG A 115 11.10 -17.40 -44.36
CA ARG A 115 12.07 -16.34 -44.71
C ARG A 115 12.56 -16.43 -46.17
N LEU A 116 12.66 -17.64 -46.72
CA LEU A 116 13.00 -17.85 -48.14
C LEU A 116 11.87 -17.36 -49.07
N TYR A 117 10.60 -17.58 -48.70
CA TYR A 117 9.46 -17.11 -49.50
C TYR A 117 9.34 -15.57 -49.51
N VAL A 118 9.63 -14.91 -48.38
CA VAL A 118 9.62 -13.43 -48.31
C VAL A 118 10.76 -12.83 -49.15
N ALA A 119 11.95 -13.44 -49.15
CA ALA A 119 13.05 -12.96 -50.00
C ALA A 119 12.73 -13.14 -51.50
N ALA A 120 12.10 -14.27 -51.87
CA ALA A 120 11.71 -14.54 -53.25
C ALA A 120 10.64 -13.56 -53.77
N SER A 121 9.63 -13.21 -52.95
CA SER A 121 8.58 -12.28 -53.38
C SER A 121 9.09 -10.85 -53.57
N VAL A 122 10.01 -10.39 -52.72
CA VAL A 122 10.67 -9.08 -52.87
C VAL A 122 11.50 -9.02 -54.16
N ALA A 123 12.24 -10.09 -54.47
CA ALA A 123 13.03 -10.17 -55.71
C ALA A 123 12.12 -10.13 -56.95
N LEU A 124 10.98 -10.83 -56.91
CA LEU A 124 10.03 -10.89 -58.03
C LEU A 124 9.34 -9.54 -58.28
N LEU A 125 8.99 -8.82 -57.20
CA LEU A 125 8.44 -7.45 -57.30
C LEU A 125 9.47 -6.46 -57.85
N ALA A 126 10.74 -6.57 -57.46
CA ALA A 126 11.81 -5.72 -57.99
C ALA A 126 12.03 -5.96 -59.49
N LEU A 127 12.00 -7.22 -59.93
CA LEU A 127 12.10 -7.60 -61.34
C LEU A 127 10.92 -7.07 -62.17
N ALA A 128 9.69 -7.21 -61.66
CA ALA A 128 8.49 -6.69 -62.33
C ALA A 128 8.53 -5.15 -62.44
N GLY A 129 8.98 -4.47 -61.39
CA GLY A 129 9.15 -3.01 -61.39
C GLY A 129 10.19 -2.54 -62.41
N ALA A 130 11.34 -3.23 -62.50
CA ALA A 130 12.39 -2.93 -63.47
C ALA A 130 11.90 -3.10 -64.93
N LEU A 131 11.16 -4.18 -65.20
CA LEU A 131 10.56 -4.45 -66.52
C LEU A 131 9.53 -3.38 -66.90
N ALA A 132 8.65 -2.99 -65.99
CA ALA A 132 7.65 -1.94 -66.23
C ALA A 132 8.32 -0.59 -66.52
N TRP A 133 9.40 -0.26 -65.80
CA TRP A 133 10.15 0.96 -66.03
C TRP A 133 10.87 0.96 -67.39
N GLN A 134 11.44 -0.17 -67.79
CA GLN A 134 12.11 -0.31 -69.08
C GLN A 134 11.13 -0.13 -70.25
N ILE A 135 9.93 -0.69 -70.17
CA ILE A 135 8.87 -0.50 -71.17
C ILE A 135 8.41 0.96 -71.23
N ALA A 136 8.17 1.59 -70.07
CA ALA A 136 7.73 2.99 -70.00
C ALA A 136 8.78 3.93 -70.59
N SER A 137 10.07 3.69 -70.31
CA SER A 137 11.17 4.52 -70.83
C SER A 137 11.30 4.44 -72.36
N ASN A 138 11.00 3.28 -72.96
CA ASN A 138 11.04 3.11 -74.41
C ASN A 138 9.87 3.83 -75.14
N HIS A 139 8.72 3.99 -74.49
CA HIS A 139 7.58 4.71 -75.07
C HIS A 139 7.72 6.25 -75.01
N SER A 140 8.59 6.78 -74.16
CA SER A 140 8.83 8.22 -74.04
C SER A 140 9.55 8.84 -75.24
N GLY A 141 10.10 8.05 -76.16
CA GLY A 141 10.76 8.52 -77.39
C GLY A 141 9.83 8.80 -78.58
N ARG A 142 8.52 8.50 -78.49
CA ARG A 142 7.58 8.60 -79.63
C ARG A 142 6.45 9.60 -79.38
N LYS A 143 6.78 10.85 -79.06
CA LYS A 143 5.85 11.99 -79.14
C LYS A 143 6.58 13.25 -79.62
N GLN A 144 6.77 13.37 -80.93
CA GLN A 144 6.80 14.67 -81.61
C GLN A 144 6.51 14.54 -83.11
N THR A 145 5.90 15.60 -83.65
CA THR A 145 5.39 15.84 -85.03
C THR A 145 4.00 15.20 -85.25
N ILE A 146 2.91 15.89 -85.64
CA ILE A 146 2.64 17.11 -86.44
C ILE A 146 1.24 17.63 -85.98
N ILE A 147 1.08 18.86 -85.47
CA ILE A 147 0.63 20.12 -86.12
C ILE A 147 -0.68 20.05 -86.95
N ALA A 148 -1.67 20.85 -86.49
CA ALA A 148 -2.79 21.49 -87.19
C ALA A 148 -3.91 20.66 -87.85
N ASN A 149 -5.12 20.73 -87.28
CA ASN A 149 -6.20 21.46 -87.95
C ASN A 149 -7.16 22.07 -86.92
N ALA A 150 -7.61 23.27 -87.26
CA ALA A 150 -8.41 24.16 -86.46
C ALA A 150 -9.91 23.89 -86.58
N ASN A 151 -10.64 24.49 -85.65
CA ASN A 151 -12.02 24.99 -85.73
C ASN A 151 -13.09 24.20 -84.96
N THR A 152 -13.98 25.02 -84.38
CA THR A 152 -15.34 24.75 -83.88
C THR A 152 -15.46 23.91 -82.60
N ALA A 153 -16.28 24.22 -81.60
CA ALA A 153 -17.01 25.41 -81.13
C ALA A 153 -17.82 24.91 -79.92
N VAL A 154 -18.03 25.76 -78.90
CA VAL A 154 -19.21 25.76 -77.98
C VAL A 154 -19.23 24.55 -77.00
N GLU A 155 -19.57 24.58 -75.70
CA GLU A 155 -20.37 25.45 -74.82
C GLU A 155 -20.04 25.12 -73.34
N ILE A 156 -19.87 26.16 -72.52
CA ILE A 156 -20.34 26.37 -71.12
C ILE A 156 -20.30 25.21 -70.10
N ALA A 157 -19.50 25.36 -69.02
CA ALA A 157 -20.00 25.57 -67.64
C ALA A 157 -18.90 25.48 -66.55
N THR A 158 -18.61 26.63 -65.94
CA THR A 158 -17.96 26.94 -64.65
C THR A 158 -18.65 26.21 -63.48
N PRO A 159 -18.00 25.76 -62.36
CA PRO A 159 -17.35 26.64 -61.34
C PRO A 159 -16.17 25.97 -60.57
N THR A 160 -15.33 26.54 -59.70
CA THR A 160 -15.00 27.86 -59.12
C THR A 160 -13.65 27.68 -58.35
N PRO A 161 -12.98 28.75 -57.91
CA PRO A 161 -11.54 28.76 -57.63
C PRO A 161 -11.20 28.58 -56.15
N LYS A 162 -10.05 27.96 -55.84
CA LYS A 162 -9.32 28.28 -54.59
C LYS A 162 -7.84 28.53 -54.85
N VAL A 163 -7.55 29.81 -54.72
CA VAL A 163 -6.28 30.50 -54.84
C VAL A 163 -5.29 29.99 -53.79
N ILE A 164 -4.15 29.49 -54.25
CA ILE A 164 -2.94 29.28 -53.44
C ILE A 164 -2.13 30.58 -53.53
N LYS A 165 -1.95 31.27 -52.40
CA LYS A 165 -0.99 32.38 -52.27
C LYS A 165 0.29 31.85 -51.63
N THR A 166 1.37 32.04 -52.39
CA THR A 166 2.79 31.92 -52.05
C THR A 166 3.19 33.03 -51.03
N PRO A 167 4.30 32.86 -50.26
CA PRO A 167 4.46 33.41 -48.91
C PRO A 167 5.29 34.69 -48.87
N THR A 168 5.21 35.45 -47.77
CA THR A 168 6.27 36.36 -47.28
C THR A 168 5.99 36.78 -45.82
N PRO A 169 6.97 37.33 -45.07
CA PRO A 169 7.43 36.82 -43.79
C PRO A 169 6.91 37.64 -42.61
N ILE A 170 6.55 36.97 -41.52
CA ILE A 170 6.15 37.66 -40.29
C ILE A 170 7.00 37.13 -39.13
N ASN A 171 7.71 38.09 -38.54
CA ASN A 171 8.53 38.01 -37.34
C ASN A 171 7.95 37.07 -36.29
N THR A 172 8.71 36.04 -35.94
CA THR A 172 8.43 35.21 -34.77
C THR A 172 9.06 35.88 -33.55
N PRO A 173 8.29 36.25 -32.52
CA PRO A 173 8.86 36.58 -31.22
C PRO A 173 9.46 35.30 -30.61
N VAL A 174 10.66 35.45 -30.07
CA VAL A 174 11.41 34.45 -29.32
C VAL A 174 10.51 33.83 -28.23
N PRO A 175 10.26 32.50 -28.25
CA PRO A 175 9.66 31.84 -27.10
C PRO A 175 10.73 31.71 -26.01
N GLU A 176 10.49 32.45 -24.94
CA GLU A 176 11.16 32.33 -23.66
C GLU A 176 11.21 30.86 -23.20
N LEU A 177 12.43 30.38 -22.93
CA LEU A 177 12.66 29.05 -22.38
C LEU A 177 11.95 28.94 -21.02
N MET A 178 10.77 28.34 -21.00
CA MET A 178 10.24 27.76 -19.78
C MET A 178 11.12 26.56 -19.40
N PRO A 179 11.63 26.48 -18.17
CA PRO A 179 12.25 25.25 -17.69
C PRO A 179 11.16 24.20 -17.55
N GLN A 180 11.28 23.12 -18.34
CA GLN A 180 10.52 21.88 -18.14
C GLN A 180 10.72 21.40 -16.71
N ARG A 181 9.75 21.68 -15.84
CA ARG A 181 9.61 20.97 -14.58
C ARG A 181 9.19 19.54 -14.90
N ALA A 182 10.06 18.60 -14.58
CA ALA A 182 9.77 17.18 -14.59
C ALA A 182 8.43 16.89 -13.88
N PRO A 183 7.64 15.92 -14.37
CA PRO A 183 6.42 15.51 -13.69
C PRO A 183 6.78 14.94 -12.32
N MET A 184 6.46 15.70 -11.27
CA MET A 184 6.40 15.14 -9.92
C MET A 184 5.34 14.05 -9.94
N PHE A 185 5.78 12.80 -9.85
CA PHE A 185 4.93 11.70 -9.42
C PHE A 185 4.33 12.08 -8.07
N ARG A 186 3.07 12.54 -8.09
CA ARG A 186 2.23 12.61 -6.89
C ARG A 186 2.04 11.18 -6.42
N ARG A 187 2.90 10.76 -5.51
CA ARG A 187 2.67 9.58 -4.67
C ARG A 187 1.40 9.90 -3.89
N HIS A 188 0.27 9.32 -4.32
CA HIS A 188 -0.92 9.24 -3.49
C HIS A 188 -0.55 8.46 -2.24
N VAL A 189 -0.16 9.20 -1.20
CA VAL A 189 -0.11 8.67 0.16
C VAL A 189 -1.56 8.41 0.52
N ASN A 190 -1.93 7.14 0.59
CA ASN A 190 -3.17 6.69 1.20
C ASN A 190 -3.24 7.30 2.60
N GLN A 191 -4.02 8.38 2.75
CA GLN A 191 -4.47 8.82 4.05
C GLN A 191 -5.39 7.72 4.58
N PRO A 192 -5.10 7.12 5.74
CA PRO A 192 -6.10 6.30 6.41
C PRO A 192 -7.29 7.22 6.73
N GLN A 193 -8.45 6.88 6.19
CA GLN A 193 -9.71 7.50 6.59
C GLN A 193 -9.83 7.31 8.11
N VAL A 194 -9.77 8.44 8.83
CA VAL A 194 -10.13 8.49 10.24
C VAL A 194 -11.64 8.24 10.28
N VAL A 195 -12.02 6.98 10.47
CA VAL A 195 -13.38 6.61 10.85
C VAL A 195 -13.66 7.31 12.17
N ALA A 196 -14.58 8.26 12.13
CA ALA A 196 -15.11 8.91 13.31
C ALA A 196 -15.77 7.82 14.18
N VAL A 197 -15.04 7.37 15.20
CA VAL A 197 -15.62 6.59 16.29
C VAL A 197 -16.53 7.54 17.06
N ASN A 198 -17.81 7.49 16.74
CA ASN A 198 -18.87 8.00 17.61
C ASN A 198 -18.81 7.20 18.91
N SER A 199 -18.09 7.71 19.92
CA SER A 199 -18.19 7.22 21.28
C SER A 199 -19.56 7.62 21.86
N PRO A 200 -20.46 6.67 22.17
CA PRO A 200 -21.65 7.00 22.94
C PRO A 200 -21.24 7.39 24.35
N GLN A 201 -21.74 8.56 24.75
CA GLN A 201 -21.60 9.17 26.06
C GLN A 201 -21.91 8.17 27.18
N SER A 202 -20.94 8.02 28.07
CA SER A 202 -21.11 7.36 29.37
C SER A 202 -22.08 8.18 30.22
N ARG A 203 -23.37 7.83 30.15
CA ARG A 203 -24.35 8.25 31.16
C ARG A 203 -23.93 7.63 32.50
N THR A 204 -23.60 8.49 33.46
CA THR A 204 -23.46 8.15 34.87
C THR A 204 -24.77 7.60 35.43
N PRO A 205 -24.80 6.45 36.12
CA PRO A 205 -25.96 6.07 36.88
C PRO A 205 -26.07 6.94 38.13
N ARG A 206 -27.24 7.55 38.23
CA ARG A 206 -27.78 8.36 39.32
C ARG A 206 -27.86 7.52 40.60
N ALA A 207 -27.52 8.17 41.72
CA ALA A 207 -27.61 7.66 43.08
C ALA A 207 -28.96 6.98 43.35
N VAL A 208 -28.91 5.74 43.82
CA VAL A 208 -30.04 5.04 44.42
C VAL A 208 -29.80 4.97 45.92
N ASN A 209 -30.72 5.58 46.65
CA ASN A 209 -30.76 5.57 48.09
C ASN A 209 -31.02 4.16 48.65
N GLN A 210 -30.27 3.91 49.70
CA GLN A 210 -30.44 2.99 50.80
C GLN A 210 -31.89 2.92 51.34
N LEU A 211 -32.46 1.70 51.42
CA LEU A 211 -33.46 1.22 52.40
C LEU A 211 -33.57 -0.31 52.17
N GLU A 212 -33.04 -1.20 53.01
CA GLU A 212 -33.57 -1.69 54.30
C GLU A 212 -34.33 -3.03 54.18
N ARG A 213 -33.86 -4.07 54.93
CA ARG A 213 -34.48 -5.38 55.26
C ARG A 213 -34.66 -6.36 54.09
N GLN A 214 -34.55 -7.69 54.17
CA GLN A 214 -34.46 -8.72 55.23
C GLN A 214 -33.98 -10.02 54.53
N PRO A 215 -33.53 -11.07 55.25
CA PRO A 215 -33.15 -12.34 54.65
C PRO A 215 -34.33 -13.32 54.66
N GLU A 216 -34.77 -13.79 53.50
CA GLU A 216 -35.60 -15.00 53.43
C GLU A 216 -35.10 -15.96 52.34
N GLN A 217 -34.93 -17.19 52.81
CA GLN A 217 -34.66 -18.38 52.05
C GLN A 217 -35.87 -18.70 51.16
N SER A 218 -35.66 -19.07 49.90
CA SER A 218 -36.57 -20.02 49.26
C SER A 218 -35.86 -20.78 48.14
N LEU A 219 -35.87 -22.11 48.31
CA LEU A 219 -35.54 -23.10 47.29
C LEU A 219 -36.54 -23.00 46.13
N ALA A 220 -36.06 -23.09 44.89
CA ALA A 220 -36.51 -24.04 43.85
C ALA A 220 -35.90 -23.68 42.46
N PRO A 221 -35.68 -24.67 41.57
CA PRO A 221 -34.98 -24.49 40.31
C PRO A 221 -35.95 -24.25 39.14
N GLN A 222 -35.61 -23.32 38.23
CA GLN A 222 -36.23 -23.24 36.91
C GLN A 222 -35.19 -23.15 35.79
N GLN A 223 -35.06 -24.31 35.13
CA GLN A 223 -35.14 -24.54 33.69
C GLN A 223 -34.86 -23.40 32.70
N ASN A 224 -33.96 -23.74 31.77
CA ASN A 224 -34.03 -23.48 30.32
C ASN A 224 -34.21 -22.03 29.86
N VAL A 225 -33.10 -21.43 29.44
CA VAL A 225 -33.08 -20.60 28.22
C VAL A 225 -31.90 -21.02 27.35
N ALA A 226 -32.20 -21.10 26.06
CA ALA A 226 -31.44 -21.66 24.98
C ALA A 226 -30.16 -20.87 24.60
N GLN A 227 -29.39 -21.53 23.72
CA GLN A 227 -28.41 -20.98 22.78
C GLN A 227 -26.98 -20.76 23.31
N THR A 228 -26.06 -21.63 22.89
CA THR A 228 -25.14 -21.33 21.78
C THR A 228 -24.49 -22.64 21.32
N ASN A 229 -24.90 -23.15 20.15
CA ASN A 229 -24.20 -24.23 19.47
C ASN A 229 -22.86 -23.69 18.97
N VAL A 230 -21.81 -23.83 19.78
CA VAL A 230 -20.43 -23.75 19.30
C VAL A 230 -20.12 -25.07 18.62
N THR A 231 -20.37 -25.15 17.32
CA THR A 231 -19.88 -26.26 16.49
C THR A 231 -18.37 -26.10 16.34
N GLN A 232 -17.63 -26.61 17.34
CA GLN A 232 -16.21 -26.95 17.21
C GLN A 232 -16.09 -28.05 16.18
N GLN A 233 -15.83 -27.68 14.93
CA GLN A 233 -15.54 -28.61 13.85
C GLN A 233 -14.08 -29.03 13.97
N ALA A 234 -13.84 -30.07 14.77
CA ALA A 234 -12.58 -30.78 14.82
C ALA A 234 -12.45 -31.66 13.55
N ILE A 235 -11.48 -31.35 12.68
CA ILE A 235 -11.06 -32.26 11.61
C ILE A 235 -9.52 -32.26 11.48
N ALA A 236 -9.00 -33.48 11.58
CA ALA A 236 -7.77 -34.04 11.02
C ALA A 236 -6.41 -33.67 11.64
N ALA A 237 -5.87 -34.70 12.29
CA ALA A 237 -4.50 -34.86 12.73
C ALA A 237 -3.49 -34.74 11.58
N SER A 238 -2.46 -33.93 11.81
CA SER A 238 -1.14 -34.04 11.20
C SER A 238 -0.14 -33.52 12.23
N SER A 239 0.70 -34.43 12.72
CA SER A 239 1.72 -34.18 13.73
C SER A 239 2.78 -33.22 13.19
N SER A 240 2.55 -31.94 13.37
CA SER A 240 3.47 -30.82 13.23
C SER A 240 3.11 -29.92 14.41
N ALA A 241 4.11 -29.50 15.20
CA ALA A 241 3.97 -28.77 16.47
C ALA A 241 2.60 -28.09 16.62
N GLU A 242 1.79 -28.56 17.58
CA GLU A 242 0.37 -28.21 17.70
C GLU A 242 0.21 -26.71 18.01
N VAL A 243 0.12 -25.91 16.95
CA VAL A 243 -0.14 -24.48 17.04
C VAL A 243 -1.64 -24.29 17.19
N ALA A 244 -2.08 -23.83 18.36
CA ALA A 244 -3.45 -23.44 18.60
C ALA A 244 -3.81 -22.25 17.69
N ARG A 245 -4.81 -22.44 16.83
CA ARG A 245 -5.35 -21.39 15.96
C ARG A 245 -6.61 -20.81 16.59
N ILE A 246 -6.56 -19.52 16.93
CA ILE A 246 -7.71 -18.75 17.41
C ILE A 246 -8.19 -17.86 16.26
N GLU A 247 -9.45 -18.01 15.84
CA GLU A 247 -10.05 -17.22 14.76
C GLU A 247 -11.16 -16.32 15.31
N LEU A 248 -11.02 -15.01 15.12
CA LEU A 248 -12.02 -14.02 15.49
C LEU A 248 -12.63 -13.43 14.22
N GLN A 249 -13.93 -13.62 14.03
CA GLN A 249 -14.68 -13.01 12.93
C GLN A 249 -15.17 -11.62 13.35
N THR A 250 -14.96 -10.61 12.49
CA THR A 250 -15.44 -9.25 12.76
C THR A 250 -16.90 -9.07 12.30
N ALA A 251 -17.47 -7.88 12.50
CA ALA A 251 -18.80 -7.55 11.96
C ALA A 251 -18.84 -7.58 10.42
N ASP A 252 -17.70 -7.38 9.75
CA ASP A 252 -17.57 -7.64 8.31
C ASP A 252 -17.24 -9.12 8.10
N PRO A 253 -18.11 -9.90 7.42
CA PRO A 253 -17.88 -11.33 7.20
C PRO A 253 -16.64 -11.63 6.35
N ASN A 254 -16.08 -10.65 5.64
CA ASN A 254 -14.88 -10.79 4.82
C ASN A 254 -13.58 -10.56 5.60
N ILE A 255 -13.64 -10.09 6.86
CA ILE A 255 -12.46 -9.82 7.68
C ILE A 255 -12.41 -10.82 8.85
N ARG A 256 -11.33 -11.61 8.89
CA ARG A 256 -11.02 -12.60 9.93
C ARG A 256 -9.64 -12.31 10.51
N ILE A 257 -9.55 -12.27 11.84
CA ILE A 257 -8.28 -12.15 12.56
C ILE A 257 -7.87 -13.55 13.01
N ILE A 258 -6.71 -14.01 12.55
CA ILE A 258 -6.16 -15.33 12.89
C ILE A 258 -4.95 -15.12 13.80
N TRP A 259 -5.02 -15.65 15.02
CA TRP A 259 -3.88 -15.75 15.93
C TRP A 259 -3.41 -17.19 16.05
N LEU A 260 -2.09 -17.35 15.96
CA LEU A 260 -1.40 -18.63 16.07
C LEU A 260 -0.60 -18.60 17.37
N ALA A 261 -1.02 -19.42 18.35
CA ALA A 261 -0.34 -19.56 19.63
C ALA A 261 0.32 -20.95 19.69
N GLN A 262 1.57 -21.00 20.14
CA GLN A 262 2.20 -22.29 20.44
C GLN A 262 1.54 -22.87 21.69
N GLN A 263 1.00 -24.09 21.63
CA GLN A 263 0.55 -24.74 22.85
C GLN A 263 1.77 -24.97 23.76
N PRO A 264 1.70 -24.60 25.05
CA PRO A 264 2.76 -24.95 25.98
C PRO A 264 2.88 -26.47 25.96
N THR A 265 4.06 -26.96 25.57
CA THR A 265 4.34 -28.39 25.60
C THR A 265 4.25 -28.80 27.06
N ASP A 266 3.27 -29.64 27.41
CA ASP A 266 3.13 -30.16 28.77
C ASP A 266 4.43 -30.87 29.12
N VAL A 267 5.28 -30.20 29.89
CA VAL A 267 6.52 -30.78 30.41
C VAL A 267 6.06 -31.77 31.48
N GLN A 268 5.85 -33.02 31.07
CA GLN A 268 5.60 -34.13 31.97
C GLN A 268 6.67 -34.10 33.07
N PRO A 269 6.30 -33.94 34.35
CA PRO A 269 7.27 -33.96 35.43
C PRO A 269 7.92 -35.34 35.45
N THR A 270 9.21 -35.39 35.13
CA THR A 270 10.01 -36.61 35.24
C THR A 270 9.98 -37.04 36.70
N LYS A 271 9.29 -38.15 36.95
CA LYS A 271 9.21 -38.77 38.27
C LYS A 271 10.55 -39.43 38.54
N ASP A 272 11.47 -38.69 39.15
CA ASP A 272 12.73 -39.24 39.65
C ASP A 272 12.42 -40.31 40.70
N LYS A 273 13.07 -41.46 40.51
CA LYS A 273 13.00 -42.65 41.35
C LYS A 273 14.04 -42.60 42.45
#